data_AF-A0A537IK71-F1
#
_entry.id   AF-A0A537IK71-F1
#
_cell.length_a   1.000
_cell.length_b   1.000
_cell.length_c   1.000
_cell.angle_alpha   90.00
_cell.angle_beta   90.00
_cell.angle_gamma   90.00
#
_symmetry.space_group_name_H-M   'P 1'
#
loop_
_entity.id
_entity.type
_entity.pdbx_description
1 polymer ?
#
loop_
_entity_poly.entity_id
_entity_poly.type
_entity_poly.pdbx_seq_one_letter_code
_entity_poly.pdbx_strand_id
1 'polypeptide(L)'
;MSPPTVTQRDVSRRRFLAGAATAAGALAVGCSDQTITAPLLGRLERGDVPDAASSGLEHVILVMMENRSFDHFLGWLPDADGRQAGLTYFDPAGTGHQTYPLAPDFQGCGHSDPDHSYEGGRIEYDGGRCDGWLRANDVYSIGYYRQEDLAFLGRAVPQWTSFDRYFCAILA
;
A
#
# COMPACT_ATOMS: atom_id res chain seq x y z
N MET A 1 36.08 47.79 -14.43
CA MET A 1 36.03 46.43 -13.86
C MET A 1 34.66 45.86 -14.17
N SER A 2 34.55 44.99 -15.18
CA SER A 2 33.31 44.32 -15.56
C SER A 2 33.22 42.95 -14.86
N PRO A 3 32.04 42.49 -14.42
CA PRO A 3 31.90 41.20 -13.75
C PRO A 3 32.00 40.04 -14.77
N PRO A 4 32.45 38.84 -14.36
CA PRO A 4 32.51 37.69 -15.23
C PRO A 4 31.12 37.12 -15.49
N THR A 5 30.82 36.84 -16.76
CA THR A 5 29.61 36.14 -17.20
C THR A 5 29.70 34.66 -16.84
N VAL A 6 28.86 34.20 -15.91
CA VAL A 6 28.69 32.76 -15.64
C VAL A 6 27.87 32.16 -16.78
N THR A 7 28.50 31.32 -17.61
CA THR A 7 27.80 30.54 -18.64
C THR A 7 27.15 29.33 -17.98
N GLN A 8 25.84 29.40 -17.75
CA GLN A 8 25.05 28.24 -17.31
C GLN A 8 25.02 27.23 -18.46
N ARG A 9 25.63 26.06 -18.27
CA ARG A 9 25.57 24.97 -19.25
C ARG A 9 24.25 24.23 -19.07
N ASP A 10 23.29 24.49 -19.95
CA ASP A 10 22.04 23.73 -20.01
C ASP A 10 22.32 22.27 -20.37
N VAL A 11 22.14 21.37 -19.40
CA VAL A 11 22.16 19.93 -19.62
C VAL A 11 20.80 19.53 -20.18
N SER A 12 20.73 19.29 -21.48
CA SER A 12 19.49 18.82 -22.11
C SER A 12 19.19 17.36 -21.70
N ARG A 13 17.90 17.03 -21.56
CA ARG A 13 17.41 15.67 -21.24
C ARG A 13 18.04 14.58 -22.12
N ARG A 14 18.35 14.92 -23.37
CA ARG A 14 18.98 14.01 -24.34
C ARG A 14 20.45 13.72 -24.03
N ARG A 15 21.20 14.69 -23.49
CA ARG A 15 22.58 14.49 -23.01
C ARG A 15 22.64 13.69 -21.71
N PHE A 16 21.66 13.87 -20.83
CA PHE A 16 21.54 13.06 -19.60
C PHE A 16 21.31 11.58 -19.93
N LEU A 17 20.35 11.28 -20.82
CA LEU A 17 20.08 9.90 -21.24
C LEU A 17 21.26 9.25 -21.99
N ALA A 18 21.95 10.03 -22.83
CA ALA A 18 23.15 9.55 -23.51
C ALA A 18 24.31 9.25 -22.55
N GLY A 19 24.44 10.00 -21.44
CA GLY A 19 25.43 9.74 -20.39
C GLY A 19 25.06 8.58 -19.46
N ALA A 20 23.77 8.33 -19.23
CA ALA A 20 23.31 7.18 -18.44
C ALA A 20 23.59 5.84 -19.16
N ALA A 21 23.48 5.82 -20.50
CA ALA A 21 23.75 4.62 -21.29
C ALA A 21 25.25 4.21 -21.26
N THR A 22 26.18 5.16 -21.11
CA THR A 22 27.61 4.86 -21.04
C THR A 22 28.08 4.45 -19.64
N ALA A 23 27.39 4.87 -18.58
CA ALA A 23 27.70 4.45 -17.20
C ALA A 23 27.22 3.01 -16.88
N ALA A 24 26.16 2.53 -17.54
CA ALA A 24 25.67 1.16 -17.37
C ALA A 24 26.58 0.09 -17.99
N GLY A 25 27.46 0.46 -18.93
CA GLY A 25 28.35 -0.48 -19.63
C GLY A 25 29.61 -0.88 -18.87
N ALA A 26 29.91 -0.28 -17.72
CA ALA A 26 31.20 -0.42 -17.03
C ALA A 26 31.17 -1.21 -15.72
N LEU A 27 30.04 -1.81 -15.32
CA LEU A 27 29.92 -2.55 -14.05
C LEU A 27 29.74 -4.07 -14.20
N ALA A 28 29.88 -4.63 -15.40
CA ALA A 28 29.69 -6.07 -15.63
C ALA A 28 30.95 -6.93 -15.39
N VAL A 29 31.78 -6.58 -14.41
CA VAL A 29 32.88 -7.45 -13.96
C VAL A 29 32.95 -7.40 -12.43
N GLY A 30 32.29 -8.33 -11.76
CA GLY A 30 32.54 -8.56 -10.34
C GLY A 30 31.40 -9.22 -9.56
N CYS A 31 31.58 -10.51 -9.31
CA CYS A 31 31.25 -11.19 -8.06
C CYS A 31 29.83 -11.74 -7.84
N SER A 32 29.81 -13.07 -7.96
CA SER A 32 29.33 -14.06 -6.97
C SER A 32 27.85 -14.45 -6.99
N ASP A 33 27.68 -15.75 -7.25
CA ASP A 33 26.50 -16.57 -7.02
C ASP A 33 25.96 -16.41 -5.59
N GLN A 34 25.12 -15.42 -5.36
CA GLN A 34 24.05 -15.54 -4.38
C GLN A 34 22.75 -15.68 -5.15
N THR A 35 22.36 -16.92 -5.38
CA THR A 35 21.01 -17.28 -5.81
C THR A 35 20.07 -16.85 -4.68
N ILE A 36 19.60 -15.60 -4.73
CA ILE A 36 18.35 -15.24 -4.07
C ILE A 36 17.29 -16.06 -4.82
N THR A 37 16.96 -17.23 -4.29
CA THR A 37 15.72 -17.91 -4.63
C THR A 37 14.60 -17.00 -4.13
N ALA A 38 14.24 -16.00 -4.95
CA ALA A 38 12.95 -15.37 -4.86
C ALA A 38 11.94 -16.52 -4.82
N PRO A 39 11.04 -16.56 -3.83
CA PRO A 39 9.99 -17.57 -3.83
C PRO A 39 9.34 -17.48 -5.20
N LEU A 40 9.23 -18.64 -5.85
CA LEU A 40 8.64 -18.80 -7.16
C LEU A 40 7.19 -18.33 -7.02
N LEU A 41 6.96 -17.02 -7.15
CA LEU A 41 5.67 -16.47 -7.53
C LEU A 41 5.39 -17.21 -8.82
N GLY A 42 4.55 -18.24 -8.72
CA GLY A 42 4.14 -19.04 -9.85
C GLY A 42 3.84 -18.06 -10.95
N ARG A 43 4.54 -18.22 -12.08
CA ARG A 43 4.35 -17.39 -13.26
C ARG A 43 2.85 -17.30 -13.41
N LEU A 44 2.28 -16.12 -13.14
CA LEU A 44 0.89 -15.88 -13.47
C LEU A 44 0.91 -15.98 -14.98
N GLU A 45 0.62 -17.17 -15.49
CA GLU A 45 0.27 -17.39 -16.88
C GLU A 45 -0.77 -16.32 -17.12
N ARG A 46 -0.38 -15.29 -17.88
CA ARG A 46 -1.31 -14.27 -18.31
C ARG A 46 -2.20 -15.01 -19.28
N GLY A 47 -3.22 -15.68 -18.74
CA GLY A 47 -4.31 -16.22 -19.52
C GLY A 47 -4.77 -15.10 -20.44
N ASP A 48 -5.10 -15.45 -21.67
CA ASP A 48 -5.63 -14.48 -22.62
C ASP A 48 -6.76 -13.72 -21.93
N VAL A 49 -6.56 -12.42 -21.73
CA VAL A 49 -7.60 -11.57 -21.15
C VAL A 49 -8.74 -11.60 -22.16
N PRO A 50 -9.96 -12.00 -21.76
CA PRO A 50 -11.10 -12.03 -22.67
C PRO A 50 -11.27 -10.66 -23.33
N ASP A 51 -11.75 -10.65 -24.57
CA ASP A 51 -12.07 -9.41 -25.26
C ASP A 51 -13.04 -8.60 -24.38
N ALA A 52 -12.67 -7.37 -24.02
CA ALA A 52 -13.50 -6.50 -23.20
C ALA A 52 -14.90 -6.29 -23.80
N ALA A 53 -15.01 -6.29 -25.14
CA ALA A 53 -16.28 -6.20 -25.85
C ALA A 53 -17.20 -7.41 -25.60
N SER A 54 -16.65 -8.55 -25.20
CA SER A 54 -17.41 -9.76 -24.87
C SER A 54 -17.94 -9.79 -23.42
N SER A 55 -17.57 -8.80 -22.59
CA SER A 55 -18.00 -8.75 -21.18
C SER A 55 -19.50 -8.52 -20.98
N GLY A 56 -20.19 -7.97 -21.99
CA GLY A 56 -21.60 -7.56 -21.88
C GLY A 56 -21.82 -6.34 -20.97
N LEU A 57 -20.76 -5.69 -20.49
CA LEU A 57 -20.84 -4.48 -19.67
C LEU A 57 -20.89 -3.23 -20.57
N GLU A 58 -21.98 -2.46 -20.49
CA GLU A 58 -22.12 -1.19 -21.20
C GLU A 58 -21.56 0.00 -20.40
N HIS A 59 -21.59 -0.10 -19.06
CA HIS A 59 -21.16 0.95 -18.15
C HIS A 59 -20.35 0.37 -16.99
N VAL A 60 -19.22 1.04 -16.70
CA VAL A 60 -18.43 0.81 -15.49
C VAL A 60 -18.48 2.07 -14.66
N ILE A 61 -19.05 1.98 -13.45
CA ILE A 61 -19.07 3.07 -12.49
C ILE A 61 -17.97 2.79 -11.46
N LEU A 62 -16.96 3.66 -11.43
CA LEU A 62 -15.87 3.56 -10.47
C LEU A 62 -16.10 4.56 -9.33
N VAL A 63 -16.38 4.04 -8.13
CA VAL A 63 -16.42 4.83 -6.90
C VAL A 63 -15.09 4.65 -6.18
N MET A 64 -14.33 5.74 -6.05
CA MET A 64 -13.07 5.76 -5.31
C MET A 64 -13.32 6.26 -3.90
N MET A 65 -12.97 5.43 -2.92
CA MET A 65 -12.97 5.78 -1.50
C MET A 65 -11.56 6.19 -1.05
N GLU A 66 -11.45 6.79 0.13
CA GLU A 66 -10.19 7.35 0.66
C GLU A 66 -9.81 6.71 2.01
N ASN A 67 -8.51 6.69 2.32
CA ASN A 67 -7.87 6.45 3.64
C ASN A 67 -8.37 5.26 4.46
N ARG A 68 -8.70 4.12 3.83
CA ARG A 68 -9.20 2.95 4.57
C ARG A 68 -8.53 1.67 4.06
N SER A 69 -7.89 0.94 4.96
CA SER A 69 -7.29 -0.36 4.67
C SER A 69 -8.36 -1.44 4.57
N PHE A 70 -8.01 -2.57 3.94
CA PHE A 70 -8.89 -3.72 3.86
C PHE A 70 -9.30 -4.21 5.24
N ASP A 71 -8.34 -4.44 6.14
CA ASP A 71 -8.61 -4.92 7.51
C ASP A 71 -9.47 -3.95 8.32
N HIS A 72 -9.38 -2.65 8.07
CA HIS A 72 -10.20 -1.67 8.76
C HIS A 72 -11.69 -1.77 8.38
N PHE A 73 -12.02 -2.08 7.12
CA PHE A 73 -13.41 -2.20 6.66
C PHE A 73 -13.94 -3.63 6.61
N LEU A 74 -13.14 -4.57 6.11
CA LEU A 74 -13.59 -5.87 5.63
C LEU A 74 -12.79 -7.04 6.23
N GLY A 75 -11.94 -6.80 7.22
CA GLY A 75 -11.18 -7.87 7.88
C GLY A 75 -12.05 -8.89 8.65
N TRP A 76 -13.36 -8.66 8.76
CA TRP A 76 -14.36 -9.61 9.26
C TRP A 76 -14.90 -10.56 8.18
N LEU A 77 -14.57 -10.34 6.91
CA LEU A 77 -15.07 -11.15 5.80
C LEU A 77 -14.57 -12.60 5.96
N PRO A 78 -15.46 -13.61 5.97
CA PRO A 78 -15.04 -15.00 6.08
C PRO A 78 -14.06 -15.40 4.98
N ASP A 79 -13.03 -16.17 5.36
CA ASP A 79 -12.00 -16.73 4.47
C ASP A 79 -11.13 -15.70 3.71
N ALA A 80 -11.27 -14.40 4.00
CA ALA A 80 -10.41 -13.37 3.42
C ALA A 80 -9.00 -13.41 4.00
N ASP A 81 -8.00 -13.05 3.19
CA ASP A 81 -6.62 -12.79 3.61
C ASP A 81 -6.48 -11.43 4.32
N GLY A 82 -7.22 -11.27 5.42
CA GLY A 82 -7.21 -10.08 6.27
C GLY A 82 -7.35 -10.44 7.74
N ARG A 83 -6.84 -9.60 8.64
CA ARG A 83 -6.93 -9.85 10.08
C ARG A 83 -7.09 -8.56 10.87
N GLN A 84 -8.34 -8.22 11.16
CA GLN A 84 -8.65 -7.01 11.93
C GLN A 84 -8.60 -7.18 13.45
N ALA A 85 -8.79 -8.40 13.97
CA ALA A 85 -8.98 -8.63 15.41
C ALA A 85 -7.97 -9.60 16.02
N GLY A 86 -7.81 -9.50 17.35
CA GLY A 86 -6.93 -10.37 18.13
C GLY A 86 -5.45 -10.13 17.86
N LEU A 87 -5.09 -8.90 17.50
CA LEU A 87 -3.71 -8.44 17.31
C LEU A 87 -3.34 -7.44 18.41
N THR A 88 -2.04 -7.35 18.68
CA THR A 88 -1.44 -6.39 19.62
C THR A 88 -0.29 -5.67 18.92
N TYR A 89 -0.28 -4.35 18.98
CA TYR A 89 0.78 -3.48 18.47
C TYR A 89 1.43 -2.72 19.61
N PHE A 90 2.71 -2.38 19.47
CA PHE A 90 3.47 -1.72 20.53
C PHE A 90 3.77 -0.27 20.15
N ASP A 91 3.47 0.65 21.07
CA ASP A 91 3.87 2.05 20.92
C ASP A 91 5.37 2.26 21.20
N PRO A 92 5.94 3.46 20.98
CA PRO A 92 7.36 3.72 21.22
C PRO A 92 7.79 3.57 22.69
N ALA A 93 6.85 3.59 23.64
CA ALA A 93 7.12 3.33 25.05
C ALA A 93 7.13 1.83 25.39
N GLY A 94 6.82 0.95 24.41
CA GLY A 94 6.74 -0.50 24.58
C GLY A 94 5.42 -0.95 25.21
N THR A 95 4.40 -0.09 25.24
CA THR A 95 3.05 -0.47 25.72
C THR A 95 2.31 -1.17 24.61
N GLY A 96 1.77 -2.36 24.90
CA GLY A 96 0.96 -3.12 23.96
C GLY A 96 -0.49 -2.62 23.93
N HIS A 97 -1.02 -2.37 22.75
CA HIS A 97 -2.39 -1.97 22.49
C HIS A 97 -3.06 -3.01 21.59
N GLN A 98 -4.24 -3.47 21.99
CA GLN A 98 -5.01 -4.43 21.19
C GLN A 98 -5.80 -3.71 20.10
N THR A 99 -5.92 -4.33 18.93
CA THR A 99 -6.89 -3.91 17.91
C THR A 99 -8.31 -3.91 18.50
N TYR A 100 -9.11 -2.90 18.19
CA TYR A 100 -10.42 -2.69 18.83
C TYR A 100 -11.52 -2.28 17.84
N PRO A 101 -12.78 -2.63 18.11
CA PRO A 101 -13.90 -2.13 17.32
C PRO A 101 -14.05 -0.61 17.53
N LEU A 102 -14.22 0.15 16.45
CA LEU A 102 -14.41 1.60 16.52
C LEU A 102 -15.77 1.99 17.08
N ALA A 103 -16.82 1.20 16.83
CA ALA A 103 -18.15 1.51 17.32
C ALA A 103 -18.18 1.64 18.86
N PRO A 104 -18.87 2.66 19.42
CA PRO A 104 -19.74 3.62 18.73
C PRO A 104 -19.03 4.89 18.19
N ASP A 105 -17.72 5.05 18.39
CA ASP A 105 -16.95 6.17 17.84
C ASP A 105 -16.44 5.83 16.43
N PHE A 106 -17.35 5.84 15.47
CA PHE A 106 -17.04 5.46 14.09
C PHE A 106 -16.06 6.41 13.40
N GLN A 107 -15.96 7.65 13.86
CA GLN A 107 -15.20 8.70 13.19
C GLN A 107 -13.83 8.94 13.82
N GLY A 108 -13.66 8.61 15.10
CA GLY A 108 -12.41 8.84 15.80
C GLY A 108 -12.02 10.31 15.85
N CYS A 109 -12.98 11.24 15.99
CA CYS A 109 -12.72 12.69 15.85
C CYS A 109 -11.67 13.24 16.85
N GLY A 110 -11.36 12.51 17.93
CA GLY A 110 -10.32 12.85 18.89
C GLY A 110 -8.91 12.37 18.51
N HIS A 111 -8.76 11.72 17.36
CA HIS A 111 -7.52 11.12 16.90
C HIS A 111 -6.92 11.85 15.72
N SER A 112 -5.61 11.69 15.55
CA SER A 112 -4.94 12.15 14.35
C SER A 112 -5.35 11.30 13.15
N ASP A 113 -5.37 11.89 11.95
CA ASP A 113 -5.41 11.09 10.73
C ASP A 113 -4.16 10.19 10.69
N PRO A 114 -4.30 8.86 10.48
CA PRO A 114 -3.14 8.00 10.31
C PRO A 114 -2.23 8.50 9.19
N ASP A 115 -0.95 8.17 9.26
CA ASP A 115 0.06 8.58 8.30
C ASP A 115 -0.11 7.80 7.00
N HIS A 116 -0.43 8.52 5.92
CA HIS A 116 -0.56 7.95 4.57
C HIS A 116 0.59 8.36 3.65
N SER A 117 1.76 8.69 4.22
CA SER A 117 2.96 9.14 3.49
C SER A 117 3.93 8.02 3.15
N TYR A 118 4.87 8.32 2.25
CA TYR A 118 5.97 7.43 1.83
C TYR A 118 6.85 6.94 2.97
N GLU A 119 7.10 7.80 3.93
CA GLU A 119 7.91 7.43 5.08
C GLU A 119 7.07 6.64 6.10
N GLY A 120 5.86 7.13 6.39
CA GLY A 120 4.91 6.48 7.31
C GLY A 120 4.59 5.05 6.92
N GLY A 121 4.18 4.81 5.67
CA GLY A 121 3.84 3.47 5.18
C GLY A 121 4.99 2.45 5.31
N ARG A 122 6.26 2.91 5.24
CA ARG A 122 7.44 2.05 5.45
C ARG A 122 7.72 1.77 6.91
N ILE A 123 7.45 2.74 7.78
CA ILE A 123 7.51 2.55 9.22
C ILE A 123 6.46 1.51 9.61
N GLU A 124 5.22 1.64 9.15
CA GLU A 124 4.11 0.73 9.43
C GLU A 124 4.38 -0.69 8.92
N TYR A 125 4.85 -0.81 7.67
CA TYR A 125 5.17 -2.08 7.03
C TYR A 125 6.33 -2.82 7.73
N ASP A 126 7.26 -2.08 8.33
CA ASP A 126 8.38 -2.58 9.14
C ASP A 126 9.12 -3.77 8.52
N GLY A 127 9.51 -3.63 7.24
CA GLY A 127 10.22 -4.68 6.51
C GLY A 127 9.42 -5.97 6.29
N GLY A 128 8.08 -5.87 6.26
CA GLY A 128 7.16 -7.00 6.07
C GLY A 128 6.68 -7.66 7.35
N ARG A 129 7.09 -7.15 8.52
CA ARG A 129 6.52 -7.56 9.81
C ARG A 129 5.12 -6.99 10.06
N CYS A 130 4.82 -5.84 9.43
CA CYS A 130 3.55 -5.13 9.55
C CYS A 130 3.18 -4.78 11.01
N ASP A 131 4.16 -4.56 11.89
CA ASP A 131 3.97 -4.29 13.32
C ASP A 131 4.41 -2.87 13.73
N GLY A 132 4.63 -1.98 12.75
CA GLY A 132 5.08 -0.61 12.97
C GLY A 132 3.99 0.45 13.12
N TRP A 133 2.71 0.08 13.09
CA TRP A 133 1.56 1.01 13.06
C TRP A 133 1.62 2.11 14.13
N LEU A 134 1.85 1.75 15.39
CA LEU A 134 1.89 2.72 16.49
C LEU A 134 3.24 3.45 16.63
N ARG A 135 4.20 3.19 15.74
CA ARG A 135 5.44 3.97 15.65
C ARG A 135 5.24 5.23 14.81
N ALA A 136 4.32 5.18 13.85
CA ALA A 136 3.94 6.31 13.00
C ALA A 136 2.65 7.01 13.48
N ASN A 137 1.76 6.28 14.17
CA ASN A 137 0.39 6.73 14.46
C ASN A 137 0.00 6.62 15.93
N ASP A 138 -1.18 7.16 16.25
CA ASP A 138 -1.91 6.82 17.47
C ASP A 138 -2.76 5.54 17.32
N VAL A 139 -3.48 5.20 18.39
CA VAL A 139 -4.30 3.97 18.48
C VAL A 139 -5.43 3.90 17.45
N TYR A 140 -5.85 5.00 16.84
CA TYR A 140 -6.90 4.98 15.82
C TYR A 140 -6.53 4.13 14.59
N SER A 141 -5.23 4.11 14.26
CA SER A 141 -4.70 3.30 13.15
C SER A 141 -4.92 1.79 13.30
N ILE A 142 -5.17 1.30 14.53
CA ILE A 142 -5.42 -0.12 14.83
C ILE A 142 -6.89 -0.41 15.19
N GLY A 143 -7.77 0.57 15.00
CA GLY A 143 -9.22 0.41 15.08
C GLY A 143 -9.80 -0.20 13.81
N TYR A 144 -10.92 -0.91 13.93
CA TYR A 144 -11.62 -1.53 12.80
C TYR A 144 -13.14 -1.46 12.94
N TYR A 145 -13.84 -1.59 11.81
CA TYR A 145 -15.29 -1.80 11.78
C TYR A 145 -15.65 -3.28 11.76
N ARG A 146 -16.81 -3.61 12.33
CA ARG A 146 -17.45 -4.91 12.17
C ARG A 146 -18.46 -4.87 11.02
N GLN A 147 -18.96 -6.03 10.65
CA GLN A 147 -19.97 -6.15 9.61
C GLN A 147 -21.20 -5.28 9.92
N GLU A 148 -21.68 -5.31 11.16
CA GLU A 148 -22.85 -4.55 11.61
C GLU A 148 -22.63 -3.03 11.67
N ASP A 149 -21.38 -2.58 11.69
CA ASP A 149 -21.02 -1.16 11.75
C ASP A 149 -21.14 -0.48 10.37
N LEU A 150 -21.11 -1.27 9.30
CA LEU A 150 -21.09 -0.79 7.92
C LEU A 150 -22.46 -0.98 7.26
N ALA A 151 -23.33 0.02 7.39
CA ALA A 151 -24.73 -0.07 6.94
C ALA A 151 -24.89 -0.54 5.47
N PHE A 152 -24.03 -0.08 4.57
CA PHE A 152 -24.04 -0.52 3.17
C PHE A 152 -23.09 -1.72 2.94
N LEU A 153 -21.79 -1.55 3.20
CA LEU A 153 -20.77 -2.56 2.86
C LEU A 153 -20.99 -3.88 3.63
N GLY A 154 -21.41 -3.83 4.89
CA GLY A 154 -21.71 -5.02 5.68
C GLY A 154 -22.83 -5.89 5.12
N ARG A 155 -23.67 -5.33 4.24
CA ARG A 155 -24.76 -6.03 3.54
C ARG A 155 -24.40 -6.37 2.10
N ALA A 156 -23.71 -5.48 1.40
CA ALA A 156 -23.37 -5.63 -0.01
C ALA A 156 -22.23 -6.63 -0.24
N VAL A 157 -21.16 -6.54 0.56
CA VAL A 157 -19.94 -7.35 0.38
C VAL A 157 -20.21 -8.86 0.42
N PRO A 158 -21.02 -9.41 1.35
CA PRO A 158 -21.32 -10.85 1.35
C PRO A 158 -22.17 -11.33 0.17
N GLN A 159 -22.80 -10.42 -0.57
CA GLN A 159 -23.67 -10.75 -1.70
C GLN A 159 -22.97 -10.53 -3.05
N TRP A 160 -21.84 -9.82 -3.06
CA TRP A 160 -21.12 -9.39 -4.26
C TRP A 160 -19.67 -9.91 -4.25
N THR A 161 -18.95 -9.66 -5.33
CA THR A 161 -17.52 -10.00 -5.44
C THR A 161 -16.66 -8.97 -4.70
N SER A 162 -15.75 -9.46 -3.88
CA SER A 162 -14.71 -8.66 -3.21
C SER A 162 -13.32 -9.20 -3.51
N PHE A 163 -12.29 -8.38 -3.30
CA PHE A 163 -10.90 -8.75 -3.53
C PHE A 163 -10.09 -8.47 -2.26
N ASP A 164 -9.53 -9.51 -1.65
CA ASP A 164 -8.76 -9.49 -0.40
C ASP A 164 -7.24 -9.39 -0.62
N ARG A 165 -6.80 -9.36 -1.89
CA ARG A 165 -5.40 -9.19 -2.30
C ARG A 165 -5.24 -8.09 -3.36
N TYR A 166 -6.00 -7.01 -3.19
CA TYR A 166 -5.93 -5.81 -4.03
C TYR A 166 -5.15 -4.71 -3.32
N PHE A 167 -4.01 -4.33 -3.90
CA PHE A 167 -3.08 -3.37 -3.29
C PHE A 167 -2.94 -2.11 -4.16
N CYS A 168 -2.59 -0.99 -3.51
CA CYS A 168 -2.14 0.19 -4.22
C CYS A 168 -0.88 -0.11 -5.05
N ALA A 169 -0.72 0.59 -6.17
CA ALA A 169 0.40 0.37 -7.09
C ALA A 169 1.77 0.71 -6.47
N ILE A 170 1.78 1.52 -5.41
CA ILE A 170 2.95 1.94 -4.68
C ILE A 170 2.57 1.90 -3.20
N LEU A 171 3.40 1.26 -2.36
CA LEU A 171 3.29 1.35 -0.91
C LEU A 171 3.40 2.83 -0.53
N ALA A 172 2.40 3.28 0.24
CA ALA A 172 2.26 4.66 0.73
C ALA A 172 3.64 5.25 0.99
#